data_AF-A0A2N9NHP0-F1
#
_entry.id   AF-A0A2N9NHP0-F1
#
_cell.length_a   1.000
_cell.length_b   1.000
_cell.length_c   1.000
_cell.angle_alpha   90.00
_cell.angle_beta   90.00
_cell.angle_gamma   90.00
#
_symmetry.space_group_name_H-M   'P 1'
#
loop_
_entity.id
_entity.type
_entity.pdbx_description
1 polymer ?
#
loop_
_entity_poly.entity_id
_entity_poly.type
_entity_poly.pdbx_seq_one_letter_code
_entity_poly.pdbx_strand_id
1 'polypeptide(L)'
;MKVQIPDALKEDMPQSAWGKILTATPVVMAVVSTMLAGLASSEMTRAQYDRSLAAQQQSKAGDQWSFFQAKRLRGAFEQTTFELLQNAGDIHAVNGAALKAATEQLASQLASAAPAEQAEQQKLKTDILTLLDSPQGQQALSFLGRNQPPEPPPAVTPPPQVQAALEAMDSSKSESEIAPIIAQVRDQEIEEALRQGKERATAFDAATKPANATIDHLEALLAQQAALLRDQASAGATTGANRSPGFSLSRDFTAARLHYTALRYEVEARLNQAIANLYELQVRKSNHSAERHHTRSQRFFYGMLGAQLGVIISTFAIAARKRNFLWSLAAVAGLLAIAFAIYVYLYD
;
A
#
# COMPACT_ATOMS: atom_id res chain seq x y z
N MET A 1 -55.16 -5.07 -27.62
CA MET A 1 -55.59 -6.14 -28.52
C MET A 1 -56.03 -7.34 -27.70
N LYS A 2 -57.27 -7.82 -27.84
CA LYS A 2 -57.69 -9.11 -27.26
C LYS A 2 -57.22 -10.21 -28.20
N VAL A 3 -56.25 -11.00 -27.77
CA VAL A 3 -55.80 -12.18 -28.52
C VAL A 3 -56.92 -13.22 -28.45
N GLN A 4 -57.59 -13.49 -29.58
CA GLN A 4 -58.58 -14.57 -29.67
C GLN A 4 -57.83 -15.89 -29.82
N ILE A 5 -57.90 -16.74 -28.80
CA ILE A 5 -57.34 -18.09 -28.85
C ILE A 5 -58.28 -18.96 -29.70
N PRO A 6 -57.81 -19.60 -30.80
CA PRO A 6 -58.61 -20.49 -31.64
C PRO A 6 -59.34 -21.56 -30.82
N ASP A 7 -60.61 -21.84 -31.14
CA ASP A 7 -61.43 -22.79 -30.37
C ASP A 7 -60.85 -24.22 -30.35
N ALA A 8 -60.13 -24.61 -31.41
CA ALA A 8 -59.40 -25.88 -31.47
C ALA A 8 -58.33 -26.03 -30.35
N LEU A 9 -57.72 -24.94 -29.88
CA LEU A 9 -56.77 -24.96 -28.77
C LEU A 9 -57.46 -25.02 -27.40
N LYS A 10 -58.74 -24.62 -27.32
CA LYS A 10 -59.51 -24.65 -26.05
C LYS A 10 -59.98 -26.06 -25.71
N GLU A 11 -60.22 -26.92 -26.71
CA GLU A 11 -60.64 -28.31 -26.48
C GLU A 11 -59.53 -29.18 -25.86
N ASP A 12 -58.26 -28.90 -26.17
CA ASP A 12 -57.11 -29.61 -25.62
C ASP A 12 -56.66 -29.09 -24.23
N MET A 13 -57.19 -27.94 -23.79
CA MET A 13 -56.87 -27.39 -22.47
C MET A 13 -57.67 -28.11 -21.37
N PRO A 14 -57.02 -28.61 -20.31
CA PRO A 14 -57.74 -29.21 -19.20
C PRO A 14 -58.63 -28.16 -18.52
N GLN A 15 -59.93 -28.45 -18.46
CA GLN A 15 -60.95 -27.54 -17.92
C GLN A 15 -60.82 -27.32 -16.40
N SER A 16 -60.19 -28.26 -15.69
CA SER A 16 -59.98 -28.15 -14.25
C SER A 16 -58.95 -27.07 -13.91
N ALA A 17 -59.19 -26.33 -12.83
CA ALA A 17 -58.24 -25.33 -12.32
C ALA A 17 -56.84 -25.93 -12.09
N TRP A 18 -56.80 -27.18 -11.63
CA TRP A 18 -55.56 -27.94 -11.48
C TRP A 18 -54.81 -28.13 -12.80
N GLY A 19 -55.52 -28.52 -13.86
CA GLY A 19 -54.94 -28.65 -15.18
C GLY A 19 -54.36 -27.34 -15.73
N LYS A 20 -55.01 -26.20 -15.45
CA LYS A 20 -54.52 -24.87 -15.87
C LYS A 20 -53.22 -24.49 -15.17
N ILE A 21 -53.13 -24.67 -13.85
CA ILE A 21 -51.91 -24.44 -13.06
C ILE A 21 -50.77 -25.31 -13.60
N LEU A 22 -51.07 -26.57 -13.84
CA LEU A 22 -50.15 -27.55 -14.38
C LEU A 22 -49.63 -27.14 -15.77
N THR A 23 -50.49 -26.69 -16.69
CA THR A 23 -50.05 -26.19 -18.02
C THR A 23 -49.21 -24.91 -17.96
N ALA A 24 -49.37 -24.09 -16.92
CA ALA A 24 -48.57 -22.88 -16.72
C ALA A 24 -47.19 -23.16 -16.11
N THR A 25 -46.98 -24.32 -15.49
CA THR A 25 -45.76 -24.67 -14.74
C THR A 25 -44.49 -24.59 -15.60
N PRO A 26 -44.42 -25.14 -16.83
CA PRO A 26 -43.23 -24.98 -17.70
C PRO A 26 -42.89 -23.52 -17.98
N VAL A 27 -43.90 -22.68 -18.22
CA VAL A 27 -43.72 -21.26 -18.54
C VAL A 27 -43.16 -20.51 -17.33
N VAL A 28 -43.73 -20.74 -16.15
CA VAL A 28 -43.24 -20.13 -14.90
C VAL A 28 -41.80 -20.56 -14.62
N MET A 29 -41.49 -21.86 -14.77
CA MET A 29 -40.14 -22.39 -14.56
C MET A 29 -39.12 -21.85 -15.56
N ALA A 30 -39.52 -21.65 -16.82
CA ALA A 30 -38.68 -20.99 -17.81
C ALA A 30 -38.36 -19.55 -17.42
N VAL A 31 -39.36 -18.78 -16.96
CA VAL A 31 -39.15 -17.40 -16.49
C VAL A 31 -38.21 -17.38 -15.27
N VAL A 32 -38.44 -18.25 -14.28
CA VAL A 32 -37.56 -18.37 -13.10
C VAL A 32 -36.14 -18.74 -13.53
N SER A 33 -35.97 -19.68 -14.44
CA SER A 33 -34.65 -20.05 -14.99
C SER A 33 -33.96 -18.85 -15.62
N THR A 34 -34.66 -18.05 -16.43
CA THR A 34 -34.06 -16.86 -17.07
C THR A 34 -33.67 -15.81 -16.04
N MET A 35 -34.47 -15.60 -15.00
CA MET A 35 -34.13 -14.70 -13.89
C MET A 35 -32.87 -15.18 -13.14
N LEU A 36 -32.78 -16.47 -12.82
CA LEU A 36 -31.61 -17.06 -12.17
C LEU A 36 -30.35 -16.97 -13.04
N ALA A 37 -30.48 -17.14 -14.36
CA ALA A 37 -29.39 -16.92 -15.30
C ALA A 37 -28.86 -15.49 -15.26
N GLY A 38 -29.77 -14.50 -15.24
CA GLY A 38 -29.42 -13.09 -15.12
C GLY A 38 -28.72 -12.76 -13.79
N LEU A 39 -29.22 -13.29 -12.67
CA LEU A 39 -28.58 -13.13 -11.36
C LEU A 39 -27.18 -13.77 -11.33
N ALA A 40 -27.05 -15.01 -11.80
CA ALA A 40 -25.77 -15.72 -11.89
C ALA A 40 -24.75 -14.92 -12.71
N SER A 41 -25.16 -14.39 -13.86
CA SER A 41 -24.31 -13.56 -14.72
C SER A 41 -23.89 -12.27 -14.02
N SER A 42 -24.81 -11.57 -13.34
CA SER A 42 -24.51 -10.33 -12.62
C SER A 42 -23.51 -10.54 -11.47
N GLU A 43 -23.66 -11.64 -10.71
CA GLU A 43 -22.74 -12.00 -9.63
C GLU A 43 -21.36 -12.38 -10.17
N MET A 44 -21.30 -13.07 -11.32
CA MET A 44 -20.03 -13.38 -11.98
C MET A 44 -19.32 -12.10 -12.44
N THR A 45 -20.04 -11.13 -12.99
CA THR A 45 -19.47 -9.83 -13.37
C THR A 45 -18.95 -9.07 -12.15
N ARG A 46 -19.64 -9.09 -11.01
CA ARG A 46 -19.14 -8.50 -9.75
C ARG A 46 -17.88 -9.20 -9.27
N ALA A 47 -17.85 -10.53 -9.28
CA ALA A 47 -16.66 -11.29 -8.92
C ALA A 47 -15.45 -10.95 -9.83
N GLN A 48 -15.68 -10.78 -11.13
CA GLN A 48 -14.64 -10.35 -12.06
C GLN A 48 -14.16 -8.92 -11.81
N TYR A 49 -15.08 -7.99 -11.50
CA TYR A 49 -14.74 -6.63 -11.12
C TYR A 49 -13.85 -6.60 -9.88
N ASP A 50 -14.26 -7.31 -8.81
CA ASP A 50 -13.50 -7.38 -7.56
C ASP A 50 -12.12 -8.02 -7.75
N ARG A 51 -12.00 -9.07 -8.59
CA ARG A 51 -10.68 -9.63 -8.95
C ARG A 51 -9.80 -8.63 -9.69
N SER A 52 -10.38 -7.84 -10.59
CA SER A 52 -9.65 -6.80 -11.32
C SER A 52 -9.20 -5.67 -10.39
N LEU A 53 -10.05 -5.29 -9.43
CA LEU A 53 -9.73 -4.31 -8.40
C LEU A 53 -8.63 -4.82 -7.47
N ALA A 54 -8.71 -6.08 -7.03
CA ALA A 54 -7.66 -6.73 -6.25
C ALA A 54 -6.32 -6.73 -7.00
N ALA A 55 -6.30 -7.01 -8.30
CA ALA A 55 -5.08 -6.96 -9.10
C ALA A 55 -4.48 -5.54 -9.17
N GLN A 56 -5.30 -4.50 -9.31
CA GLN A 56 -4.83 -3.11 -9.26
C GLN A 56 -4.26 -2.73 -7.89
N GLN A 57 -4.94 -3.13 -6.82
CA GLN A 57 -4.47 -2.91 -5.45
C GLN A 57 -3.17 -3.70 -5.17
N GLN A 58 -3.01 -4.89 -5.74
CA GLN A 58 -1.79 -5.70 -5.63
C GLN A 58 -0.60 -5.01 -6.30
N SER A 59 -0.81 -4.36 -7.45
CA SER A 59 0.22 -3.54 -8.08
C SER A 59 0.66 -2.39 -7.16
N LYS A 60 -0.30 -1.68 -6.54
CA LYS A 60 0.00 -0.58 -5.60
C LYS A 60 0.72 -1.07 -4.34
N ALA A 61 0.31 -2.23 -3.81
CA ALA A 61 0.99 -2.88 -2.68
C ALA A 61 2.43 -3.23 -3.05
N GLY A 62 2.64 -3.81 -4.24
CA GLY A 62 3.96 -4.14 -4.78
C GLY A 62 4.89 -2.93 -4.91
N ASP A 63 4.37 -1.79 -5.37
CA ASP A 63 5.13 -0.54 -5.44
C ASP A 63 5.55 -0.06 -4.04
N GLN A 64 4.66 -0.10 -3.05
CA GLN A 64 4.97 0.30 -1.67
C GLN A 64 5.98 -0.63 -1.01
N TRP A 65 5.88 -1.95 -1.24
CA TRP A 65 6.89 -2.91 -0.80
C TRP A 65 8.25 -2.67 -1.46
N SER A 66 8.26 -2.32 -2.75
CA SER A 66 9.49 -1.96 -3.47
C SER A 66 10.14 -0.71 -2.87
N PHE A 67 9.35 0.32 -2.54
CA PHE A 67 9.85 1.50 -1.85
C PHE A 67 10.38 1.17 -0.45
N PHE A 68 9.66 0.36 0.34
CA PHE A 68 10.14 -0.11 1.64
C PHE A 68 11.49 -0.82 1.54
N GLN A 69 11.60 -1.81 0.65
CA GLN A 69 12.83 -2.59 0.46
C GLN A 69 13.99 -1.71 0.00
N ALA A 70 13.75 -0.81 -0.97
CA ALA A 70 14.77 0.11 -1.45
C ALA A 70 15.27 1.05 -0.34
N LYS A 71 14.36 1.57 0.50
CA LYS A 71 14.73 2.45 1.62
C LYS A 71 15.51 1.69 2.69
N ARG A 72 15.09 0.47 3.06
CA ARG A 72 15.86 -0.37 3.99
C ARG A 72 17.26 -0.70 3.47
N LEU A 73 17.39 -1.06 2.19
CA LEU A 73 18.68 -1.38 1.59
C LEU A 73 19.61 -0.17 1.58
N ARG A 74 19.10 1.02 1.21
CA ARG A 74 19.88 2.27 1.29
C ARG A 74 20.28 2.56 2.73
N GLY A 75 19.35 2.48 3.69
CA GLY A 75 19.66 2.68 5.11
C GLY A 75 20.78 1.75 5.61
N ALA A 76 20.74 0.46 5.26
CA ALA A 76 21.78 -0.50 5.61
C ALA A 76 23.14 -0.18 4.97
N PHE A 77 23.14 0.30 3.72
CA PHE A 77 24.37 0.72 3.04
C PHE A 77 25.01 1.94 3.71
N GLU A 78 24.21 2.96 4.05
CA GLU A 78 24.71 4.15 4.75
C GLU A 78 25.27 3.78 6.14
N GLN A 79 24.56 2.91 6.87
CA GLN A 79 24.98 2.41 8.17
C GLN A 79 26.30 1.64 8.10
N THR A 80 26.44 0.73 7.13
CA THR A 80 27.67 -0.04 6.91
C THR A 80 28.84 0.91 6.58
N THR A 81 28.60 1.92 5.74
CA THR A 81 29.62 2.91 5.38
C THR A 81 30.05 3.74 6.59
N PHE A 82 29.09 4.15 7.43
CA PHE A 82 29.36 4.84 8.69
C PHE A 82 30.23 3.99 9.63
N GLU A 83 29.92 2.71 9.80
CA GLU A 83 30.70 1.79 10.63
C GLU A 83 32.13 1.60 10.12
N LEU A 84 32.32 1.52 8.79
CA LEU A 84 33.65 1.46 8.19
C LEU A 84 34.46 2.74 8.46
N LEU A 85 33.83 3.92 8.37
CA LEU A 85 34.50 5.18 8.73
C LEU A 85 34.87 5.22 10.21
N GLN A 86 34.01 4.70 11.08
CA GLN A 86 34.24 4.65 12.52
C GLN A 86 35.40 3.73 12.89
N ASN A 87 35.51 2.60 12.18
CA ASN A 87 36.63 1.68 12.35
C ASN A 87 37.94 2.23 11.76
N ALA A 88 37.87 3.11 10.76
CA ALA A 88 39.04 3.71 10.12
C ALA A 88 39.69 4.83 10.95
N GLY A 89 39.02 5.37 11.97
CA GLY A 89 39.62 6.30 12.93
C GLY A 89 38.61 7.01 13.81
N ASP A 90 39.12 7.87 14.71
CA ASP A 90 38.30 8.52 15.74
C ASP A 90 37.29 9.51 15.13
N ILE A 91 36.00 9.16 15.19
CA ILE A 91 34.91 10.06 14.80
C ILE A 91 34.44 10.85 16.01
N HIS A 92 34.47 12.17 15.91
CA HIS A 92 33.93 13.05 16.95
C HIS A 92 32.48 13.43 16.65
N ALA A 93 31.70 13.67 17.71
CA ALA A 93 30.34 14.15 17.56
C ALA A 93 30.31 15.55 16.94
N VAL A 94 29.59 15.69 15.83
CA VAL A 94 29.44 16.96 15.12
C VAL A 94 28.47 17.86 15.88
N ASN A 95 28.96 19.00 16.34
CA ASN A 95 28.13 20.04 16.93
C ASN A 95 28.52 21.41 16.35
N GLY A 96 27.60 22.37 16.43
CA GLY A 96 27.79 23.68 15.82
C GLY A 96 28.99 24.46 16.38
N ALA A 97 29.28 24.31 17.68
CA ALA A 97 30.43 24.98 18.29
C ALA A 97 31.76 24.43 17.76
N ALA A 98 31.88 23.10 17.64
CA ALA A 98 33.06 22.45 17.08
C ALA A 98 33.27 22.81 15.60
N LEU A 99 32.20 22.83 14.79
CA LEU A 99 32.27 23.26 13.39
C LEU A 99 32.71 24.71 13.23
N LYS A 100 32.18 25.62 14.05
CA LYS A 100 32.59 27.04 14.05
C LYS A 100 34.05 27.20 14.46
N ALA A 101 34.46 26.60 15.58
CA ALA A 101 35.83 26.65 16.07
C ALA A 101 36.82 26.07 15.05
N ALA A 102 36.47 24.95 14.41
CA ALA A 102 37.31 24.35 13.38
C ALA A 102 37.40 25.24 12.12
N THR A 103 36.30 25.89 11.73
CA THR A 103 36.28 26.84 10.60
C THR A 103 37.13 28.08 10.89
N GLU A 104 37.10 28.60 12.12
CA GLU A 104 37.94 29.71 12.56
C GLU A 104 39.42 29.33 12.65
N GLN A 105 39.72 28.17 13.21
CA GLN A 105 41.09 27.65 13.31
C GLN A 105 41.68 27.43 11.92
N LEU A 106 40.90 26.86 10.99
CA LEU A 106 41.33 26.70 9.60
C LEU A 106 41.61 28.05 8.95
N ALA A 107 40.73 29.04 9.10
CA ALA A 107 40.99 30.38 8.57
C ALA A 107 42.29 31.00 9.13
N SER A 108 42.62 30.76 10.41
CA SER A 108 43.87 31.25 11.00
C SER A 108 45.13 30.59 10.43
N GLN A 109 45.04 29.30 10.06
CA GLN A 109 46.15 28.57 9.45
C GLN A 109 46.45 29.05 8.03
N LEU A 110 45.42 29.57 7.35
CA LEU A 110 45.50 30.00 5.96
C LEU A 110 45.88 31.48 5.79
N ALA A 111 46.12 32.19 6.90
CA ALA A 111 46.54 33.59 6.87
C ALA A 111 47.88 33.83 6.14
N SER A 112 48.65 32.78 5.84
CA SER A 112 49.90 32.84 5.06
C SER A 112 49.71 32.67 3.54
N ALA A 113 48.49 32.42 3.06
CA ALA A 113 48.19 32.21 1.65
C ALA A 113 48.33 33.47 0.79
N ALA A 114 48.36 33.32 -0.54
CA ALA A 114 48.36 34.46 -1.45
C ALA A 114 47.08 35.31 -1.30
N PRO A 115 47.10 36.64 -1.52
CA PRO A 115 45.95 37.53 -1.27
C PRO A 115 44.65 37.12 -1.98
N ALA A 116 44.75 36.54 -3.19
CA ALA A 116 43.59 36.05 -3.93
C ALA A 116 42.94 34.83 -3.26
N GLU A 117 43.75 33.87 -2.80
CA GLU A 117 43.28 32.69 -2.06
C GLU A 117 42.67 33.10 -0.71
N GLN A 118 43.28 34.07 -0.03
CA GLN A 118 42.76 34.61 1.23
C GLN A 118 41.34 35.19 1.05
N ALA A 119 41.07 35.88 -0.05
CA ALA A 119 39.75 36.43 -0.33
C ALA A 119 38.69 35.33 -0.54
N GLU A 120 39.02 34.27 -1.29
CA GLU A 120 38.14 33.12 -1.49
C GLU A 120 37.88 32.38 -0.17
N GLN A 121 38.91 32.15 0.63
CA GLN A 121 38.79 31.49 1.93
C GLN A 121 37.98 32.30 2.93
N GLN A 122 38.16 33.62 2.95
CA GLN A 122 37.38 34.51 3.80
C GLN A 122 35.91 34.50 3.40
N LYS A 123 35.61 34.44 2.10
CA LYS A 123 34.25 34.26 1.60
C LYS A 123 33.67 32.91 2.07
N LEU A 124 34.38 31.82 1.85
CA LEU A 124 33.94 30.48 2.24
C LEU A 124 33.70 30.37 3.75
N LYS A 125 34.59 30.94 4.56
CA LYS A 125 34.41 31.07 6.01
C LYS A 125 33.11 31.80 6.34
N THR A 126 32.89 32.95 5.70
CA THR A 126 31.70 33.77 5.93
C THR A 126 30.44 33.01 5.55
N ASP A 127 30.44 32.30 4.43
CA ASP A 127 29.32 31.49 3.93
C ASP A 127 29.01 30.33 4.91
N ILE A 128 30.04 29.61 5.38
CA ILE A 128 29.89 28.54 6.38
C ILE A 128 29.32 29.11 7.69
N LEU A 129 29.91 30.16 8.25
CA LEU A 129 29.45 30.75 9.51
C LEU A 129 28.02 31.28 9.39
N THR A 130 27.70 31.96 8.30
CA THR A 130 26.34 32.45 8.01
C THR A 130 25.33 31.30 7.94
N LEU A 131 25.70 30.19 7.27
CA LEU A 131 24.85 29.00 7.20
C LEU A 131 24.67 28.37 8.57
N LEU A 132 25.73 28.20 9.36
CA LEU A 132 25.69 27.62 10.71
C LEU A 132 24.90 28.49 11.71
N ASP A 133 24.90 29.81 11.52
CA ASP A 133 24.15 30.76 12.35
C ASP A 133 22.67 30.86 11.96
N SER A 134 22.31 30.48 10.73
CA SER A 134 20.92 30.49 10.27
C SER A 134 20.03 29.54 11.09
N PRO A 135 18.72 29.82 11.25
CA PRO A 135 17.79 28.92 11.94
C PRO A 135 17.78 27.50 11.36
N GLN A 136 17.85 27.38 10.03
CA GLN A 136 17.91 26.11 9.32
C GLN A 136 19.22 25.37 9.60
N GLY A 137 20.35 26.10 9.63
CA GLY A 137 21.65 25.59 10.04
C GLY A 137 21.63 24.98 11.43
N GLN A 138 21.13 25.74 12.41
CA GLN A 138 21.01 25.29 13.79
C GLN A 138 20.11 24.05 13.90
N GLN A 139 19.00 24.01 13.17
CA GLN A 139 18.11 22.85 13.13
C GLN A 139 18.80 21.62 12.53
N ALA A 140 19.45 21.75 11.37
CA ALA A 140 20.18 20.66 10.72
C ALA A 140 21.28 20.08 11.62
N LEU A 141 22.06 20.97 12.26
CA LEU A 141 23.10 20.57 13.21
C LEU A 141 22.51 19.90 14.46
N SER A 142 21.31 20.29 14.89
CA SER A 142 20.64 19.63 16.00
C SER A 142 20.26 18.18 15.66
N PHE A 143 19.83 17.91 14.42
CA PHE A 143 19.54 16.54 13.96
C PHE A 143 20.81 15.71 13.79
N LEU A 144 21.86 16.27 13.19
CA LEU A 144 23.16 15.60 13.06
C LEU A 144 23.78 15.31 14.44
N GLY A 145 23.78 16.28 15.35
CA GLY A 145 24.40 16.15 16.67
C GLY A 145 23.65 15.19 17.59
N ARG A 146 22.31 15.11 17.49
CA ARG A 146 21.51 14.12 18.22
C ARG A 146 21.48 12.76 17.56
N ASN A 147 21.96 12.65 16.31
CA ASN A 147 21.79 11.46 15.48
C ASN A 147 20.31 11.03 15.40
N GLN A 148 19.40 11.96 15.17
CA GLN A 148 17.97 11.66 15.09
C GLN A 148 17.32 12.50 14.00
N PRO A 149 16.57 11.88 13.06
CA PRO A 149 15.71 12.64 12.16
C PRO A 149 14.59 13.33 12.95
N PRO A 150 13.88 14.32 12.36
CA PRO A 150 12.65 14.83 12.96
C PRO A 150 11.70 13.67 13.25
N GLU A 151 10.99 13.72 14.37
CA GLU A 151 9.99 12.70 14.67
C GLU A 151 8.89 12.72 13.60
N PRO A 152 8.49 11.57 13.04
CA PRO A 152 7.33 11.52 12.18
C PRO A 152 6.09 11.96 12.97
N PRO A 153 5.06 12.50 12.31
CA PRO A 153 3.79 12.78 12.98
C PRO A 153 3.32 11.53 13.76
N PRO A 154 2.60 11.70 14.87
CA PRO A 154 2.15 10.58 15.68
C PRO A 154 1.38 9.57 14.82
N ALA A 155 1.58 8.28 15.09
CA ALA A 155 0.84 7.24 14.40
C ALA A 155 -0.65 7.41 14.69
N VAL A 156 -1.47 7.53 13.64
CA VAL A 156 -2.91 7.49 13.82
C VAL A 156 -3.31 6.05 14.06
N THR A 157 -3.96 5.78 15.19
CA THR A 157 -4.47 4.45 15.50
C THR A 157 -5.55 4.09 14.48
N PRO A 158 -5.38 3.02 13.68
CA PRO A 158 -6.40 2.62 12.73
C PRO A 158 -7.68 2.20 13.47
N PRO A 159 -8.85 2.23 12.81
CA PRO A 159 -10.09 1.72 13.40
C PRO A 159 -9.90 0.29 13.93
N PRO A 160 -10.53 -0.10 15.06
CA PRO A 160 -10.26 -1.40 15.71
C PRO A 160 -10.41 -2.61 14.79
N GLN A 161 -11.35 -2.56 13.83
CA GLN A 161 -11.56 -3.63 12.86
C GLN A 161 -10.40 -3.72 11.85
N VAL A 162 -9.91 -2.59 11.35
CA VAL A 162 -8.71 -2.52 10.49
C VAL A 162 -7.50 -3.04 11.26
N GLN A 163 -7.32 -2.61 12.52
CA GLN A 163 -6.24 -3.08 13.37
C GLN A 163 -6.28 -4.60 13.57
N ALA A 164 -7.45 -5.14 13.95
CA ALA A 164 -7.62 -6.57 14.15
C ALA A 164 -7.35 -7.38 12.87
N ALA A 165 -7.72 -6.86 11.71
CA ALA A 165 -7.43 -7.50 10.42
C ALA A 165 -5.92 -7.48 10.09
N LEU A 166 -5.23 -6.36 10.32
CA LEU A 166 -3.78 -6.24 10.16
C LEU A 166 -3.04 -7.20 11.10
N GLU A 167 -3.41 -7.25 12.38
CA GLU A 167 -2.83 -8.17 13.37
C GLU A 167 -3.08 -9.64 12.99
N ALA A 168 -4.25 -9.98 12.44
CA ALA A 168 -4.54 -11.31 11.95
C ALA A 168 -3.67 -11.70 10.74
N MET A 169 -3.37 -10.75 9.85
CA MET A 169 -2.45 -10.95 8.72
C MET A 169 -1.00 -11.10 9.19
N ASP A 170 -0.53 -10.24 10.09
CA ASP A 170 0.83 -10.28 10.62
C ASP A 170 1.10 -11.57 11.42
N SER A 171 0.10 -12.07 12.14
CA SER A 171 0.17 -13.35 12.85
C SER A 171 0.06 -14.58 11.95
N SER A 172 0.04 -14.41 10.62
CA SER A 172 0.01 -15.49 9.63
C SER A 172 -1.12 -16.51 9.88
N LYS A 173 -2.28 -16.03 10.34
CA LYS A 173 -3.47 -16.87 10.51
C LYS A 173 -3.90 -17.47 9.17
N SER A 174 -4.60 -18.60 9.23
CA SER A 174 -5.15 -19.21 8.02
C SER A 174 -6.21 -18.31 7.37
N GLU A 175 -6.39 -18.42 6.05
CA GLU A 175 -7.41 -17.63 5.33
C GLU A 175 -8.82 -17.86 5.88
N SER A 176 -9.14 -19.06 6.38
CA SER A 176 -10.44 -19.34 7.02
C SER A 176 -10.63 -18.59 8.35
N GLU A 177 -9.56 -18.30 9.07
CA GLU A 177 -9.59 -17.52 10.31
C GLU A 177 -9.60 -16.01 10.03
N ILE A 178 -8.93 -15.57 8.96
CA ILE A 178 -8.84 -14.16 8.57
C ILE A 178 -10.15 -13.67 7.90
N ALA A 179 -10.78 -14.51 7.08
CA ALA A 179 -11.98 -14.17 6.33
C ALA A 179 -13.11 -13.51 7.17
N PRO A 180 -13.55 -14.06 8.33
CA PRO A 180 -14.60 -13.43 9.13
C PRO A 180 -14.17 -12.09 9.77
N ILE A 181 -12.87 -11.85 9.94
CA ILE A 181 -12.33 -10.58 10.46
C ILE A 181 -12.34 -9.54 9.34
N ILE A 182 -11.80 -9.88 8.16
CA ILE A 182 -11.78 -8.99 6.99
C ILE A 182 -13.19 -8.62 6.54
N ALA A 183 -14.15 -9.55 6.63
CA ALA A 183 -15.55 -9.29 6.27
C ALA A 183 -16.20 -8.19 7.11
N GLN A 184 -15.67 -7.87 8.30
CA GLN A 184 -16.19 -6.81 9.16
C GLN A 184 -15.62 -5.43 8.79
N VAL A 185 -14.45 -5.38 8.15
CA VAL A 185 -13.76 -4.12 7.86
C VAL A 185 -14.48 -3.35 6.76
N ARG A 186 -14.78 -2.07 6.98
CA ARG A 186 -15.45 -1.22 5.98
C ARG A 186 -14.44 -0.63 4.99
N ASP A 187 -14.81 -0.48 3.71
CA ASP A 187 -13.87 0.06 2.70
C ASP A 187 -13.44 1.49 3.04
N GLN A 188 -14.38 2.31 3.51
CA GLN A 188 -14.12 3.67 3.95
C GLN A 188 -13.10 3.76 5.09
N GLU A 189 -13.07 2.77 6.00
CA GLU A 189 -12.10 2.74 7.10
C GLU A 189 -10.69 2.43 6.60
N ILE A 190 -10.56 1.54 5.60
CA ILE A 190 -9.27 1.23 4.99
C ILE A 190 -8.78 2.42 4.15
N GLU A 191 -9.66 3.05 3.37
CA GLU A 191 -9.33 4.24 2.58
C GLU A 191 -8.89 5.41 3.46
N GLU A 192 -9.58 5.64 4.57
CA GLU A 192 -9.23 6.67 5.54
C GLU A 192 -7.89 6.38 6.21
N ALA A 193 -7.65 5.14 6.66
CA ALA A 193 -6.36 4.74 7.22
C ALA A 193 -5.23 4.90 6.19
N LEU A 194 -5.48 4.55 4.93
CA LEU A 194 -4.53 4.72 3.82
C LEU A 194 -4.21 6.20 3.56
N ARG A 195 -5.25 7.06 3.57
CA ARG A 195 -5.09 8.51 3.42
C ARG A 195 -4.23 9.08 4.54
N GLN A 196 -4.53 8.74 5.79
CA GLN A 196 -3.75 9.15 6.96
C GLN A 196 -2.30 8.65 6.90
N GLY A 197 -2.08 7.40 6.48
CA GLY A 197 -0.75 6.84 6.30
C GLY A 197 0.08 7.61 5.27
N LYS A 198 -0.53 7.97 4.13
CA LYS A 198 0.10 8.79 3.09
C LYS A 198 0.40 10.20 3.56
N GLU A 199 -0.57 10.86 4.21
CA GLU A 199 -0.39 12.21 4.78
C GLU A 199 0.77 12.25 5.78
N ARG A 200 0.89 11.21 6.62
CA ARG A 200 2.01 11.08 7.55
C ARG A 200 3.36 10.94 6.85
N ALA A 201 3.43 10.14 5.78
CA ALA A 201 4.64 10.00 4.97
C ALA A 201 5.04 11.32 4.29
N THR A 202 4.08 12.03 3.69
CA THR A 202 4.29 13.34 3.08
C THR A 202 4.72 14.39 4.10
N ALA A 203 4.10 14.42 5.28
CA ALA A 203 4.47 15.34 6.34
C ALA A 203 5.90 15.09 6.86
N PHE A 204 6.31 13.82 6.98
CA PHE A 204 7.69 13.49 7.33
C PHE A 204 8.70 13.95 6.26
N ASP A 205 8.42 13.70 4.98
CA ASP A 205 9.26 14.19 3.88
C ASP A 205 9.39 15.72 3.90
N ALA A 206 8.26 16.42 4.04
CA ALA A 206 8.23 17.88 4.15
C ALA A 206 9.04 18.40 5.36
N ALA A 207 8.99 17.70 6.50
CA ALA A 207 9.74 18.07 7.69
C ALA A 207 11.25 17.86 7.56
N THR A 208 11.70 16.85 6.81
CA THR A 208 13.14 16.58 6.62
C THR A 208 13.77 17.42 5.51
N LYS A 209 12.98 17.84 4.50
CA LYS A 209 13.49 18.51 3.29
C LYS A 209 14.36 19.75 3.56
N PRO A 210 13.99 20.69 4.46
CA PRO A 210 14.84 21.86 4.75
C PRO A 210 16.18 21.46 5.36
N ALA A 211 16.17 20.54 6.33
CA ALA A 211 17.39 20.07 6.97
C ALA A 211 18.32 19.36 5.98
N ASN A 212 17.78 18.51 5.09
CA ASN A 212 18.57 17.82 4.07
C ASN A 212 19.26 18.82 3.13
N ALA A 213 18.52 19.84 2.65
CA ALA A 213 19.09 20.87 1.79
C ALA A 213 20.22 21.66 2.48
N THR A 214 20.08 21.94 3.77
CA THR A 214 21.13 22.60 4.57
C THR A 214 22.34 21.70 4.78
N ILE A 215 22.15 20.41 5.05
CA ILE A 215 23.24 19.42 5.19
C ILE A 215 24.01 19.31 3.87
N ASP A 216 23.31 19.22 2.73
CA ASP A 216 23.94 19.14 1.41
C ASP A 216 24.72 20.42 1.07
N HIS A 217 24.19 21.60 1.43
CA HIS A 217 24.92 22.86 1.24
C HIS A 217 26.18 22.92 2.12
N LEU A 218 26.08 22.52 3.39
CA LEU A 218 27.23 22.48 4.29
C LEU A 218 28.30 21.49 3.80
N GLU A 219 27.89 20.33 3.29
CA GLU A 219 28.82 19.38 2.67
C GLU A 219 29.59 20.00 1.50
N ALA A 220 28.88 20.70 0.60
CA ALA A 220 29.51 21.34 -0.56
C ALA A 220 30.56 22.38 -0.13
N LEU A 221 30.25 23.20 0.89
CA LEU A 221 31.19 24.19 1.42
C LEU A 221 32.40 23.53 2.10
N LEU A 222 32.20 22.45 2.86
CA LEU A 222 33.29 21.68 3.49
C LEU A 222 34.16 20.97 2.44
N ALA A 223 33.56 20.47 1.36
CA ALA A 223 34.30 19.87 0.24
C ALA A 223 35.16 20.91 -0.49
N GLN A 224 34.63 22.12 -0.73
CA GLN A 224 35.40 23.23 -1.30
C GLN A 224 36.57 23.61 -0.38
N GLN A 225 36.33 23.67 0.94
CA GLN A 225 37.39 23.95 1.92
C GLN A 225 38.49 22.88 1.87
N ALA A 226 38.11 21.60 1.82
CA ALA A 226 39.07 20.50 1.74
C ALA A 226 39.89 20.51 0.44
N ALA A 227 39.30 20.96 -0.68
CA ALA A 227 40.00 21.14 -1.94
C ALA A 227 41.08 22.24 -1.85
N LEU A 228 40.72 23.42 -1.32
CA LEU A 228 41.68 24.52 -1.12
C LEU A 228 42.86 24.11 -0.23
N LEU A 229 42.60 23.36 0.84
CA LEU A 229 43.65 22.84 1.73
C LEU A 229 44.57 21.84 1.01
N ARG A 230 44.03 21.03 0.11
CA ARG A 230 44.79 20.06 -0.68
C ARG A 230 45.73 20.75 -1.66
N ASP A 231 45.23 21.78 -2.34
CA ASP A 231 46.02 22.54 -3.32
C ASP A 231 47.20 23.25 -2.63
N GLN A 232 46.97 23.84 -1.46
CA GLN A 232 48.04 24.45 -0.68
C GLN A 232 49.06 23.44 -0.14
N ALA A 233 48.61 22.27 0.33
CA ALA A 233 49.49 21.20 0.76
C ALA A 233 50.37 20.68 -0.40
N SER A 234 49.85 20.70 -1.63
CA SER A 234 50.62 20.32 -2.83
C SER A 234 51.66 21.37 -3.23
N ALA A 235 51.40 22.66 -2.97
CA ALA A 235 52.31 23.77 -3.27
C ALA A 235 53.45 23.92 -2.26
N GLY A 236 53.20 23.61 -0.99
CA GLY A 236 54.20 23.66 0.09
C GLY A 236 54.69 22.27 0.46
N ALA A 237 55.83 21.84 -0.08
CA ALA A 237 56.50 20.56 0.18
C ALA A 237 56.91 20.36 1.66
N THR A 238 55.93 20.22 2.55
CA THR A 238 56.12 19.87 3.96
C THR A 238 55.74 18.40 4.14
N THR A 239 56.76 17.55 4.14
CA THR A 239 56.74 16.09 4.31
C THR A 239 56.44 15.63 5.75
N GLY A 240 55.75 16.45 6.54
CA GLY A 240 55.46 16.15 7.95
C GLY A 240 54.12 15.44 8.12
N ALA A 241 54.12 14.24 8.68
CA ALA A 241 52.96 13.36 8.92
C ALA A 241 51.87 13.91 9.89
N ASN A 242 51.84 15.21 10.18
CA ASN A 242 50.78 15.82 10.97
C ASN A 242 49.53 15.98 10.09
N ARG A 243 48.56 15.09 10.27
CA ARG A 243 47.22 15.20 9.66
C ARG A 243 46.62 16.54 10.04
N SER A 244 46.36 17.40 9.06
CA SER A 244 45.75 18.70 9.29
C SER A 244 44.33 18.54 9.89
N PRO A 245 43.97 19.33 10.91
CA PRO A 245 42.66 19.27 11.59
C PRO A 245 41.43 19.37 10.66
N GLY A 246 41.59 19.94 9.46
CA GLY A 246 40.51 20.03 8.47
C GLY A 246 40.04 18.69 7.92
N PHE A 247 40.93 17.70 7.81
CA PHE A 247 40.55 16.36 7.31
C PHE A 247 39.70 15.59 8.31
N SER A 248 39.94 15.76 9.61
CA SER A 248 39.08 15.16 10.64
C SER A 248 37.68 15.77 10.63
N LEU A 249 37.55 17.09 10.42
CA LEU A 249 36.24 17.74 10.40
C LEU A 249 35.34 17.25 9.27
N SER A 250 35.88 17.18 8.04
CA SER A 250 35.13 16.68 6.89
C SER A 250 34.71 15.22 7.09
N ARG A 251 35.62 14.38 7.62
CA ARG A 251 35.31 12.98 7.96
C ARG A 251 34.20 12.87 9.01
N ASP A 252 34.30 13.62 10.09
CA ASP A 252 33.34 13.59 11.19
C ASP A 252 31.96 14.08 10.72
N PHE A 253 31.92 15.11 9.87
CA PHE A 253 30.70 15.57 9.21
C PHE A 253 30.08 14.51 8.28
N THR A 254 30.88 13.91 7.40
CA THR A 254 30.42 12.83 6.52
C THR A 254 29.86 11.67 7.34
N ALA A 255 30.54 11.26 8.41
CA ALA A 255 30.04 10.22 9.29
C ALA A 255 28.69 10.57 9.93
N ALA A 256 28.55 11.77 10.49
CA ALA A 256 27.27 12.22 11.06
C ALA A 256 26.14 12.23 10.01
N ARG A 257 26.44 12.66 8.77
CA ARG A 257 25.48 12.65 7.66
C ARG A 257 25.05 11.24 7.26
N LEU A 258 25.98 10.30 7.14
CA LEU A 258 25.69 8.90 6.80
C LEU A 258 24.76 8.30 7.85
N HIS A 259 25.08 8.47 9.13
CA HIS A 259 24.26 7.94 10.22
C HIS A 259 22.86 8.58 10.26
N TYR A 260 22.76 9.91 10.14
CA TYR A 260 21.47 10.60 10.02
C TYR A 260 20.65 10.08 8.83
N THR A 261 21.29 9.88 7.67
CA THR A 261 20.63 9.41 6.45
C THR A 261 20.13 7.98 6.61
N ALA A 262 20.90 7.11 7.26
CA ALA A 262 20.51 5.74 7.59
C ALA A 262 19.23 5.71 8.44
N LEU A 263 19.20 6.51 9.51
CA LEU A 263 18.05 6.61 10.41
C LEU A 263 16.81 7.21 9.74
N ARG A 264 16.99 8.24 8.91
CA ARG A 264 15.90 8.80 8.11
C ARG A 264 15.29 7.74 7.20
N TYR A 265 16.11 6.96 6.48
CA TYR A 265 15.61 5.90 5.61
C TYR A 265 14.90 4.78 6.35
N GLU A 266 15.31 4.46 7.57
CA GLU A 266 14.60 3.51 8.43
C GLU A 266 13.20 4.02 8.80
N VAL A 267 13.05 5.31 9.11
CA VAL A 267 11.72 5.92 9.37
C VAL A 267 10.86 5.90 8.11
N GLU A 268 11.39 6.32 6.96
CA GLU A 268 10.67 6.29 5.67
C GLU A 268 10.24 4.87 5.29
N ALA A 269 11.11 3.87 5.54
CA ALA A 269 10.78 2.49 5.31
C ALA A 269 9.55 2.06 6.13
N ARG A 270 9.54 2.32 7.45
CA ARG A 270 8.39 1.97 8.31
C ARG A 270 7.08 2.63 7.87
N LEU A 271 7.14 3.88 7.40
CA LEU A 271 5.97 4.57 6.86
C LEU A 271 5.46 3.89 5.58
N ASN A 272 6.36 3.53 4.65
CA ASN A 272 5.98 2.81 3.42
C ASN A 272 5.46 1.40 3.72
N GLN A 273 6.02 0.70 4.71
CA GLN A 273 5.55 -0.60 5.15
C GLN A 273 4.11 -0.53 5.67
N ALA A 274 3.79 0.47 6.51
CA ALA A 274 2.43 0.66 7.02
C ALA A 274 1.42 0.90 5.88
N ILE A 275 1.78 1.67 4.86
CA ILE A 275 0.94 1.89 3.66
C ILE A 275 0.82 0.59 2.84
N ALA A 276 1.91 -0.18 2.70
CA ALA A 276 1.90 -1.46 1.98
C ALA A 276 0.93 -2.45 2.64
N ASN A 277 0.99 -2.61 3.97
CA ASN A 277 0.11 -3.50 4.74
C ASN A 277 -1.38 -3.14 4.54
N LEU A 278 -1.71 -1.84 4.47
CA LEU A 278 -3.08 -1.39 4.21
C LEU A 278 -3.55 -1.74 2.78
N TYR A 279 -2.67 -1.63 1.78
CA TYR A 279 -3.01 -2.10 0.43
C TYR A 279 -3.16 -3.62 0.35
N GLU A 280 -2.32 -4.39 1.04
CA GLU A 280 -2.50 -5.84 1.12
C GLU A 280 -3.84 -6.22 1.75
N LEU A 281 -4.26 -5.50 2.79
CA LEU A 281 -5.58 -5.69 3.38
C LEU A 281 -6.70 -5.42 2.37
N GLN A 282 -6.58 -4.36 1.55
CA GLN A 282 -7.53 -4.11 0.45
C GLN A 282 -7.55 -5.26 -0.56
N VAL A 283 -6.39 -5.78 -0.96
CA VAL A 283 -6.31 -6.92 -1.90
C VAL A 283 -7.03 -8.12 -1.35
N ARG A 284 -6.77 -8.50 -0.09
CA ARG A 284 -7.41 -9.66 0.55
C ARG A 284 -8.92 -9.46 0.69
N LYS A 285 -9.36 -8.25 1.02
CA LYS A 285 -10.78 -7.92 1.09
C LYS A 285 -11.46 -8.05 -0.29
N SER A 286 -10.86 -7.48 -1.33
CA SER A 286 -11.38 -7.58 -2.70
C SER A 286 -11.42 -9.04 -3.18
N ASN A 287 -10.39 -9.84 -2.89
CA ASN A 287 -10.38 -11.27 -3.18
C ASN A 287 -11.47 -12.04 -2.41
N HIS A 288 -11.70 -11.72 -1.13
CA HIS A 288 -12.77 -12.32 -0.33
C HIS A 288 -14.15 -11.99 -0.91
N SER A 289 -14.38 -10.73 -1.26
CA SER A 289 -15.63 -10.28 -1.91
C SER A 289 -15.84 -11.00 -3.25
N ALA A 290 -14.80 -11.09 -4.07
CA ALA A 290 -14.85 -11.80 -5.33
C ALA A 290 -15.23 -13.27 -5.18
N GLU A 291 -14.66 -13.96 -4.19
CA GLU A 291 -14.94 -15.38 -3.96
C GLU A 291 -16.36 -15.61 -3.44
N ARG A 292 -16.88 -14.70 -2.61
CA ARG A 292 -18.29 -14.72 -2.19
C ARG A 292 -19.22 -14.56 -3.39
N HIS A 293 -18.99 -13.56 -4.24
CA HIS A 293 -19.77 -13.35 -5.47
C HIS A 293 -19.64 -14.53 -6.45
N HIS A 294 -18.45 -15.12 -6.57
CA HIS A 294 -18.23 -16.30 -7.41
C HIS A 294 -19.02 -17.51 -6.90
N THR A 295 -18.95 -17.80 -5.60
CA THR A 295 -19.69 -18.89 -4.97
C THR A 295 -21.20 -18.70 -5.13
N ARG A 296 -21.70 -17.47 -4.94
CA ARG A 296 -23.11 -17.13 -5.12
C ARG A 296 -23.56 -17.29 -6.57
N SER A 297 -22.73 -16.87 -7.54
CA SER A 297 -22.96 -17.10 -8.97
C SER A 297 -23.10 -18.59 -9.30
N GLN A 298 -22.19 -19.44 -8.79
CA GLN A 298 -22.26 -20.88 -8.98
C GLN A 298 -23.57 -21.47 -8.42
N ARG A 299 -24.00 -21.02 -7.24
CA ARG A 299 -25.27 -21.46 -6.64
C ARG A 299 -26.48 -21.05 -7.48
N PHE A 300 -26.54 -19.82 -7.98
CA PHE A 300 -27.61 -19.40 -8.91
C PHE A 300 -27.58 -20.18 -10.23
N PHE A 301 -26.39 -20.51 -10.74
CA PHE A 301 -26.23 -21.35 -11.92
C PHE A 301 -26.79 -22.77 -11.71
N TYR A 302 -26.50 -23.40 -10.56
CA TYR A 302 -27.11 -24.69 -10.23
C TYR A 302 -28.63 -24.61 -10.05
N GLY A 303 -29.13 -23.52 -9.45
CA GLY A 303 -30.56 -23.25 -9.38
C GLY A 303 -31.22 -23.14 -10.75
N MET A 304 -30.56 -22.44 -11.69
CA MET A 304 -30.98 -22.34 -13.09
C MET A 304 -31.05 -23.72 -13.75
N LEU A 305 -30.01 -24.55 -13.62
CA LEU A 305 -30.00 -25.91 -14.17
C LEU A 305 -31.13 -26.78 -13.61
N GLY A 306 -31.40 -26.68 -12.31
CA GLY A 306 -32.53 -27.34 -11.66
C GLY A 306 -33.88 -26.90 -12.25
N ALA A 307 -34.04 -25.59 -12.47
CA ALA A 307 -35.25 -25.06 -13.09
C ALA A 307 -35.43 -25.54 -14.54
N GLN A 308 -34.36 -25.56 -15.34
CA GLN A 308 -34.37 -26.08 -16.71
C GLN A 308 -34.73 -27.57 -16.76
N LEU A 309 -34.18 -28.38 -15.85
CA LEU A 309 -34.55 -29.78 -15.72
C LEU A 309 -36.05 -29.95 -15.40
N GLY A 310 -36.59 -29.09 -14.53
CA GLY A 310 -38.02 -29.04 -14.23
C GLY A 310 -38.88 -28.77 -15.47
N VAL A 311 -38.47 -27.83 -16.34
CA VAL A 311 -39.14 -27.56 -17.63
C VAL A 311 -39.14 -28.80 -18.53
N ILE A 312 -37.99 -29.48 -18.65
CA ILE A 312 -37.85 -30.70 -19.45
C ILE A 312 -38.77 -31.81 -18.95
N ILE A 313 -38.73 -32.11 -17.65
CA ILE A 313 -39.58 -33.15 -17.03
C ILE A 313 -41.06 -32.80 -17.23
N SER A 314 -41.45 -31.54 -17.00
CA SER A 314 -42.84 -31.12 -17.19
C SER A 314 -43.29 -31.26 -18.64
N THR A 315 -42.41 -30.99 -19.60
CA THR A 315 -42.71 -31.13 -21.04
C THR A 315 -42.87 -32.60 -21.43
N PHE A 316 -41.97 -33.48 -20.97
CA PHE A 316 -42.12 -34.93 -21.16
C PHE A 316 -43.38 -35.48 -20.49
N ALA A 317 -43.73 -34.96 -19.32
CA ALA A 317 -44.93 -35.37 -18.59
C ALA A 317 -46.22 -35.00 -19.34
N ILE A 318 -46.23 -33.87 -20.03
CA ILE A 318 -47.30 -33.46 -20.96
C ILE A 318 -47.35 -34.43 -22.14
N ALA A 319 -46.21 -34.72 -22.76
CA ALA A 319 -46.11 -35.59 -23.94
C ALA A 319 -46.51 -37.05 -23.66
N ALA A 320 -46.13 -37.60 -22.50
CA ALA A 320 -46.33 -39.01 -22.17
C ALA A 320 -47.77 -39.37 -21.75
N ARG A 321 -48.70 -38.39 -21.62
CA ARG A 321 -50.06 -38.54 -21.07
C ARG A 321 -50.18 -39.23 -19.69
N LYS A 322 -49.07 -39.62 -19.04
CA LYS A 322 -49.02 -40.15 -17.66
C LYS A 322 -49.03 -38.99 -16.65
N ARG A 323 -50.20 -38.37 -16.53
CA ARG A 323 -50.42 -37.05 -15.92
C ARG A 323 -50.16 -36.91 -14.41
N ASN A 324 -50.10 -38.00 -13.64
CA ASN A 324 -50.17 -37.85 -12.17
C ASN A 324 -48.80 -37.83 -11.49
N PHE A 325 -47.89 -38.77 -11.81
CA PHE A 325 -46.62 -38.91 -11.08
C PHE A 325 -45.50 -37.97 -11.59
N LEU A 326 -45.32 -37.88 -12.91
CA LEU A 326 -44.27 -37.03 -13.49
C LEU A 326 -44.54 -35.54 -13.25
N TRP A 327 -45.81 -35.16 -13.11
CA TRP A 327 -46.20 -33.77 -12.85
C TRP A 327 -46.01 -33.38 -11.39
N SER A 328 -46.29 -34.27 -10.43
CA SER A 328 -45.95 -34.02 -9.02
C SER A 328 -44.45 -33.89 -8.83
N LEU A 329 -43.65 -34.70 -9.53
CA LEU A 329 -42.20 -34.61 -9.48
C LEU A 329 -41.69 -33.27 -10.03
N ALA A 330 -42.23 -32.81 -11.16
CA ALA A 330 -41.88 -31.51 -11.75
C ALA A 330 -42.26 -30.33 -10.85
N ALA A 331 -43.46 -30.35 -10.25
CA ALA A 331 -43.92 -29.30 -9.34
C ALA A 331 -43.05 -29.22 -8.07
N VAL A 332 -42.71 -30.38 -7.48
CA VAL A 332 -41.80 -30.46 -6.33
C VAL A 332 -40.42 -29.93 -6.69
N ALA A 333 -39.86 -30.33 -7.84
CA ALA A 333 -38.57 -29.83 -8.30
C ALA A 333 -38.58 -28.29 -8.47
N GLY A 334 -39.67 -27.73 -8.98
CA GLY A 334 -39.81 -26.28 -9.12
C GLY A 334 -39.90 -25.51 -7.81
N LEU A 335 -40.69 -26.02 -6.86
CA LEU A 335 -40.77 -25.42 -5.52
C LEU A 335 -39.42 -25.49 -4.80
N LEU A 336 -38.70 -26.61 -4.91
CA LEU A 336 -37.35 -26.75 -4.36
C LEU A 336 -36.37 -25.77 -5.00
N ALA A 337 -36.42 -25.56 -6.32
CA ALA A 337 -35.57 -24.59 -7.00
C ALA A 337 -35.83 -23.14 -6.54
N ILE A 338 -37.11 -22.76 -6.38
CA ILE A 338 -37.48 -21.43 -5.86
C ILE A 338 -37.03 -21.26 -4.41
N ALA A 339 -37.30 -22.25 -3.55
CA ALA A 339 -36.90 -22.20 -2.15
C ALA A 339 -35.37 -22.13 -2.01
N PHE A 340 -34.64 -22.89 -2.82
CA PHE A 340 -33.18 -22.84 -2.88
C PHE A 340 -32.67 -21.47 -3.33
N ALA A 341 -33.26 -20.88 -4.38
CA ALA A 341 -32.89 -19.55 -4.84
C ALA A 341 -33.12 -18.46 -3.77
N ILE A 342 -34.24 -18.53 -3.05
CA ILE A 342 -34.54 -17.63 -1.92
C ILE A 342 -33.52 -17.80 -0.79
N TYR A 343 -33.19 -19.06 -0.44
CA TYR A 343 -32.19 -19.36 0.58
C TYR A 343 -30.83 -18.77 0.22
N VAL A 344 -30.34 -19.02 -0.99
CA VAL A 344 -29.07 -18.47 -1.48
C VAL A 344 -29.10 -16.95 -1.51
N TYR A 345 -30.23 -16.32 -1.85
CA TYR A 345 -30.33 -14.87 -1.87
C TYR A 345 -30.31 -14.22 -0.47
N LEU A 346 -30.90 -14.87 0.54
CA LEU A 346 -31.05 -14.32 1.88
C LEU A 346 -29.87 -14.62 2.81
N TYR A 347 -29.21 -15.77 2.65
CA TYR A 347 -28.19 -16.24 3.59
C TYR A 347 -26.76 -16.23 3.03
N ASP A 348 -26.58 -15.93 1.73
CA ASP A 348 -25.26 -15.86 1.07
C ASP A 348 -24.93 -14.50 0.40
#